data_AF-A0A6G3XWX6-F1
#
_entry.id   AF-A0A6G3XWX6-F1
#
_cell.length_a   1.000
_cell.length_b   1.000
_cell.length_c   1.000
_cell.angle_alpha   90.00
_cell.angle_beta   90.00
_cell.angle_gamma   90.00
#
_symmetry.space_group_name_H-M   'P 1'
#
loop_
_entity.id
_entity.type
_entity.pdbx_description
1 polymer ?
#
loop_
_entity_poly.entity_id
_entity_poly.type
_entity_poly.pdbx_seq_one_letter_code
_entity_poly.pdbx_strand_id
1 'polypeptide(L)'
;MARTEQRAEGAGPFTTRLTWHLPDGGTAVWESRPARRRGTLAVRSPGSDTARHTSAGDVALRRLRRLNTIAATAFVLGGALFAVGAGIAQFGSGDATTCASVYFAGGLFFNTGGYVSLLQVVNAPRHVPGGEGRLVTGGWRWWSYEPGRVDWLSAFVLFAGTLVFAVDLLDSFLQGLSVQQINRLIWAPDVIGCVLFLISGHLGFVEICHGRLCVRRRSLGWWIVAVNQLGSVLFMLSAVTAFTRPSTGSLVNADIADWGTLVGALCFSLGGLLQLYERPSRSPG
;
A
#
# COMPACT_ATOMS: atom_id res chain seq x y z
N MET A 1 -13.98 -22.32 32.80
CA MET A 1 -13.47 -21.22 31.96
C MET A 1 -14.41 -21.05 30.78
N ALA A 2 -15.34 -20.08 30.86
CA ALA A 2 -16.26 -19.81 29.76
C ALA A 2 -15.46 -19.26 28.58
N ARG A 3 -15.45 -19.97 27.46
CA ARG A 3 -14.83 -19.53 26.21
C ARG A 3 -15.63 -18.32 25.73
N THR A 4 -15.10 -17.11 25.92
CA THR A 4 -15.72 -15.89 25.40
C THR A 4 -15.93 -16.08 23.89
N GLU A 5 -17.18 -16.19 23.44
CA GLU A 5 -17.50 -16.44 22.04
C GLU A 5 -16.94 -15.29 21.19
N GLN A 6 -15.90 -15.59 20.42
CA GLN A 6 -15.26 -14.66 19.50
C GLN A 6 -15.69 -15.01 18.09
N ARG A 7 -16.35 -14.06 17.41
CA ARG A 7 -16.74 -14.19 16.02
C ARG A 7 -15.69 -13.55 15.13
N ALA A 8 -15.08 -14.35 14.25
CA ALA A 8 -14.14 -13.88 13.25
C ALA A 8 -14.80 -13.77 11.88
N GLU A 9 -14.50 -12.68 11.18
CA GLU A 9 -14.92 -12.41 9.81
C GLU A 9 -13.70 -12.08 8.93
N GLY A 10 -13.73 -12.48 7.67
CA GLY A 10 -12.71 -12.16 6.69
C GLY A 10 -12.76 -13.03 5.45
N ALA A 11 -11.60 -13.23 4.85
CA ALA A 11 -11.46 -13.82 3.52
C ALA A 11 -10.46 -14.95 3.53
N GLY A 12 -10.90 -16.18 3.20
CA GLY A 12 -10.05 -17.36 3.24
C GLY A 12 -9.38 -17.52 4.61
N PRO A 13 -8.03 -17.60 4.69
CA PRO A 13 -7.32 -17.75 5.95
C PRO A 13 -7.20 -16.43 6.75
N PHE A 14 -7.63 -15.30 6.20
CA PHE A 14 -7.36 -13.99 6.77
C PHE A 14 -8.52 -13.47 7.62
N THR A 15 -8.22 -13.12 8.87
CA THR A 15 -9.13 -12.39 9.74
C THR A 15 -9.00 -10.89 9.50
N THR A 16 -10.11 -10.25 9.12
CA THR A 16 -10.15 -8.79 8.85
C THR A 16 -11.04 -8.05 9.84
N ARG A 17 -11.92 -8.78 10.55
CA ARG A 17 -12.78 -8.26 11.59
C ARG A 17 -13.01 -9.30 12.69
N LEU A 18 -13.04 -8.85 13.94
CA LEU A 18 -13.25 -9.67 15.13
C LEU A 18 -14.29 -9.00 16.02
N THR A 19 -15.25 -9.77 16.49
CA THR A 19 -16.27 -9.33 17.46
C THR A 19 -16.24 -10.23 18.68
N TRP A 20 -16.27 -9.66 19.89
CA TRP A 20 -16.33 -10.42 21.13
C TRP A 20 -17.14 -9.70 22.20
N HIS A 21 -17.63 -10.46 23.18
CA HIS A 21 -18.32 -9.94 24.36
C HIS A 21 -17.34 -9.46 25.42
N LEU A 22 -17.66 -8.33 26.04
CA LEU A 22 -16.91 -7.74 27.13
C LEU A 22 -17.45 -8.24 28.49
N PRO A 23 -16.63 -8.22 29.56
CA PRO A 23 -17.06 -8.67 30.90
C PRO A 23 -18.24 -7.89 31.48
N ASP A 24 -18.41 -6.64 31.05
CA ASP A 24 -19.51 -5.75 31.47
C ASP A 24 -20.83 -6.04 30.73
N GLY A 25 -20.86 -7.02 29.82
CA GLY A 25 -22.01 -7.35 28.97
C GLY A 25 -22.04 -6.59 27.63
N GLY A 26 -21.04 -5.73 27.37
CA GLY A 26 -20.89 -5.01 26.11
C GLY A 26 -20.33 -5.87 24.98
N THR A 27 -20.12 -5.26 23.81
CA THR A 27 -19.47 -5.90 22.65
C THR A 27 -18.36 -5.02 22.10
N ALA A 28 -17.22 -5.62 21.77
CA ALA A 28 -16.11 -4.98 21.09
C ALA A 28 -15.98 -5.51 19.66
N VAL A 29 -15.75 -4.61 18.69
CA VAL A 29 -15.58 -4.90 17.27
C VAL A 29 -14.27 -4.29 16.78
N TRP A 30 -13.30 -5.15 16.52
CA TRP A 30 -12.02 -4.81 15.88
C TRP A 30 -12.13 -4.99 14.37
N GLU A 31 -11.59 -4.05 13.61
CA GLU A 31 -11.37 -4.17 12.17
C GLU A 31 -9.90 -3.85 11.85
N SER A 32 -9.29 -4.63 10.96
CA SER A 32 -7.85 -4.56 10.66
C SER A 32 -7.43 -3.14 10.22
N ARG A 33 -8.12 -2.56 9.24
CA ARG A 33 -7.73 -1.28 8.64
C ARG A 33 -7.93 -0.08 9.58
N PRO A 34 -9.09 0.11 10.23
CA PRO A 34 -9.26 1.17 11.23
C PRO A 34 -8.27 1.05 12.39
N ALA A 35 -7.99 -0.15 12.88
CA ALA A 35 -7.02 -0.34 13.96
C ALA A 35 -5.60 0.06 13.54
N ARG A 36 -5.13 -0.36 12.36
CA ARG A 36 -3.75 -0.05 11.91
C ARG A 36 -3.58 1.36 11.36
N ARG A 37 -4.63 1.99 10.82
CA ARG A 37 -4.54 3.33 10.23
C ARG A 37 -4.95 4.45 11.19
N ARG A 38 -5.94 4.20 12.03
CA ARG A 38 -6.51 5.21 12.94
C ARG A 38 -6.30 4.87 14.41
N GLY A 39 -5.86 3.65 14.73
CA GLY A 39 -5.70 3.21 16.12
C GLY A 39 -7.05 3.12 16.84
N THR A 40 -8.13 2.76 16.14
CA THR A 40 -9.48 2.75 16.71
C THR A 40 -10.10 1.36 16.71
N LEU A 41 -10.92 1.11 17.73
CA LEU A 41 -11.79 -0.06 17.86
C LEU A 41 -13.20 0.41 18.22
N ALA A 42 -14.25 -0.29 17.82
CA ALA A 42 -15.63 0.06 18.20
C ALA A 42 -16.08 -0.74 19.43
N VAL A 43 -16.59 -0.06 20.44
CA VAL A 43 -17.12 -0.64 21.68
C VAL A 43 -18.58 -0.22 21.84
N ARG A 44 -19.45 -1.17 22.13
CA ARG A 44 -20.85 -0.95 22.44
C ARG A 44 -21.11 -1.39 23.89
N SER A 45 -21.63 -0.48 24.70
CA SER A 45 -22.05 -0.76 26.08
C SER A 45 -23.36 -1.57 26.09
N PRO A 46 -23.62 -2.34 27.17
CA PRO A 46 -24.89 -3.04 27.34
C PRO A 46 -26.08 -2.08 27.19
N GLY A 47 -27.09 -2.47 26.40
CA GLY A 47 -28.30 -1.68 26.20
C GLY A 47 -28.16 -0.39 25.37
N SER A 48 -26.97 -0.08 24.85
CA SER A 48 -26.77 1.06 23.93
C SER A 48 -26.90 0.61 22.47
N ASP A 49 -27.75 1.29 21.70
CA ASP A 49 -27.82 1.09 20.25
C ASP A 49 -26.60 1.67 19.51
N THR A 50 -25.90 2.62 20.14
CA THR A 50 -24.75 3.31 19.54
C THR A 50 -23.43 2.67 19.95
N ALA A 51 -22.56 2.42 18.97
CA ALA A 51 -21.18 2.03 19.20
C ALA A 51 -20.30 3.28 19.30
N ARG A 52 -19.44 3.33 20.31
CA ARG A 52 -18.42 4.37 20.49
C ARG A 52 -17.07 3.87 19.99
N HIS A 53 -16.28 4.74 19.38
CA HIS A 53 -14.91 4.38 19.01
C HIS A 53 -13.96 4.67 20.16
N THR A 54 -13.24 3.64 20.62
CA THR A 54 -12.11 3.77 21.54
C THR A 54 -10.82 3.91 20.75
N SER A 55 -9.92 4.79 21.20
CA SER A 55 -8.62 5.01 20.58
C SER A 55 -7.50 4.30 21.35
N ALA A 56 -6.46 3.90 20.62
CA ALA A 56 -5.19 3.47 21.20
C ALA A 56 -4.54 4.63 21.96
N GLY A 57 -3.60 4.30 22.88
CA GLY A 57 -2.87 5.30 23.64
C GLY A 57 -1.99 6.23 22.77
N ASP A 58 -1.62 7.38 23.31
CA ASP A 58 -0.95 8.46 22.56
C ASP A 58 0.33 8.04 21.83
N VAL A 59 1.09 7.11 22.42
CA VAL A 59 2.31 6.57 21.79
C VAL A 59 2.00 5.91 20.46
N ALA A 60 0.95 5.08 20.38
CA ALA A 60 0.52 4.46 19.13
C ALA A 60 0.02 5.51 18.14
N LEU A 61 -0.81 6.45 18.58
CA LEU A 61 -1.36 7.48 17.68
C LEU A 61 -0.27 8.35 17.06
N ARG A 62 0.76 8.74 17.84
CA ARG A 62 1.94 9.46 17.33
C ARG A 62 2.73 8.64 16.32
N ARG A 63 2.98 7.35 16.60
CA ARG A 63 3.68 6.44 15.68
C ARG A 63 2.92 6.28 14.36
N LEU A 64 1.62 6.02 14.43
CA LEU A 64 0.76 5.89 13.25
C LEU A 64 0.77 7.17 12.41
N ARG A 65 0.60 8.35 13.01
CA ARG A 65 0.66 9.64 12.29
C ARG A 65 2.00 9.86 11.61
N ARG A 66 3.11 9.65 12.34
CA ARG A 66 4.47 9.88 11.82
C ARG A 66 4.77 8.96 10.65
N LEU A 67 4.56 7.65 10.82
CA LEU A 67 4.82 6.68 9.76
C LEU A 67 3.90 6.88 8.56
N ASN A 68 2.63 7.20 8.79
CA ASN A 68 1.71 7.51 7.69
C ASN A 68 2.18 8.73 6.90
N THR A 69 2.62 9.79 7.58
CA THR A 69 3.14 11.01 6.94
C THR A 69 4.39 10.70 6.11
N ILE A 70 5.34 9.94 6.65
CA ILE A 70 6.57 9.57 5.94
C ILE A 70 6.23 8.74 4.69
N ALA A 71 5.45 7.66 4.85
CA ALA A 71 5.11 6.80 3.71
C ALA A 71 4.32 7.54 2.63
N ALA A 72 3.32 8.33 3.03
CA ALA A 72 2.49 9.07 2.10
C ALA A 72 3.28 10.15 1.34
N THR A 73 4.15 10.89 2.04
CA THR A 73 5.03 11.89 1.39
C THR A 73 5.99 11.21 0.42
N ALA A 74 6.55 10.07 0.78
CA ALA A 74 7.41 9.31 -0.10
C ALA A 74 6.66 8.86 -1.37
N PHE A 75 5.43 8.34 -1.26
CA PHE A 75 4.64 7.99 -2.45
C PHE A 75 4.25 9.21 -3.31
N VAL A 76 3.94 10.35 -2.69
CA VAL A 76 3.67 11.61 -3.42
C VAL A 76 4.88 12.04 -4.24
N LEU A 77 6.06 12.12 -3.60
CA LEU A 77 7.29 12.54 -4.25
C LEU A 77 7.76 11.53 -5.30
N GLY A 78 7.69 10.23 -4.98
CA GLY A 78 8.01 9.15 -5.90
C GLY A 78 7.14 9.21 -7.16
N GLY A 79 5.81 9.24 -6.99
CA GLY A 79 4.88 9.37 -8.12
C GLY A 79 5.07 10.66 -8.92
N ALA A 80 5.34 11.79 -8.27
CA ALA A 80 5.61 13.05 -8.95
C ALA A 80 6.89 12.99 -9.80
N LEU A 81 7.98 12.41 -9.27
CA LEU A 81 9.22 12.24 -10.02
C LEU A 81 9.04 11.30 -11.22
N PHE A 82 8.30 10.20 -11.06
CA PHE A 82 7.97 9.33 -12.21
C PHE A 82 7.15 10.05 -13.27
N ALA A 83 6.15 10.85 -12.86
CA ALA A 83 5.38 11.64 -13.81
C ALA A 83 6.27 12.65 -14.56
N VAL A 84 7.23 13.28 -13.86
CA VAL A 84 8.23 14.14 -14.50
C VAL A 84 9.12 13.35 -15.46
N GLY A 85 9.63 12.19 -15.06
CA GLY A 85 10.44 11.32 -15.92
C GLY A 85 9.70 10.91 -17.19
N ALA A 86 8.43 10.54 -17.07
CA ALA A 86 7.57 10.18 -18.21
C ALA A 86 7.27 11.38 -19.10
N GLY A 87 7.05 12.57 -18.52
CA GLY A 87 6.89 13.80 -19.27
C GLY A 87 8.15 14.20 -20.06
N ILE A 88 9.33 14.02 -19.47
CA ILE A 88 10.61 14.26 -20.19
C ILE A 88 10.77 13.27 -21.34
N ALA A 89 10.46 11.98 -21.13
CA ALA A 89 10.53 10.96 -22.18
C ALA A 89 9.55 11.25 -23.34
N GLN A 90 8.33 11.65 -23.02
CA GLN A 90 7.26 11.86 -24.00
C GLN A 90 7.41 13.16 -24.81
N PHE A 91 7.89 14.25 -24.18
CA PHE A 91 7.87 15.60 -24.77
C PHE A 91 9.25 16.25 -24.92
N GLY A 92 10.29 15.68 -24.31
CA GLY A 92 11.63 16.28 -24.29
C GLY A 92 12.59 15.64 -25.30
N SER A 93 13.59 16.43 -25.73
CA SER A 93 14.82 15.93 -26.36
C SER A 93 15.86 15.50 -25.31
N GLY A 94 15.40 15.06 -24.13
CA GLY A 94 16.23 14.85 -22.96
C GLY A 94 17.23 13.71 -23.13
N ASP A 95 18.42 13.89 -22.58
CA ASP A 95 19.41 12.82 -22.50
C ASP A 95 18.86 11.64 -21.68
N ALA A 96 19.03 10.41 -22.16
CA ALA A 96 18.49 9.20 -21.57
C ALA A 96 18.91 9.03 -20.09
N THR A 97 20.12 9.50 -19.75
CA THR A 97 20.63 9.51 -18.37
C THR A 97 19.85 10.44 -17.45
N THR A 98 19.29 11.54 -17.97
CA THR A 98 18.46 12.45 -17.17
C THR A 98 17.14 11.78 -16.80
N CYS A 99 16.46 11.14 -17.76
CA CYS A 99 15.23 10.38 -17.50
C CYS A 99 15.46 9.25 -16.49
N ALA A 100 16.50 8.43 -16.70
CA ALA A 100 16.87 7.34 -15.80
C ALA A 100 17.15 7.86 -14.37
N SER A 101 17.85 9.00 -14.25
CA SER A 101 18.15 9.64 -12.95
C SER A 101 16.88 10.07 -12.20
N VAL A 102 15.92 10.68 -12.91
CA VAL A 102 14.65 11.11 -12.32
C VAL A 102 13.82 9.90 -11.86
N TYR A 103 13.74 8.85 -12.68
CA TYR A 103 13.05 7.61 -12.30
C TYR A 103 13.71 6.91 -11.13
N PHE A 104 15.04 6.82 -11.11
CA PHE A 104 15.81 6.24 -10.01
C PHE A 104 15.54 6.97 -8.68
N ALA A 105 15.59 8.31 -8.69
CA ALA A 105 15.25 9.10 -7.52
C ALA A 105 13.82 8.83 -7.05
N GLY A 106 12.86 8.76 -7.98
CA GLY A 106 11.48 8.36 -7.66
C GLY A 106 11.39 6.97 -7.04
N GLY A 107 12.18 6.02 -7.54
CA GLY A 107 12.21 4.63 -7.06
C GLY A 107 12.68 4.51 -5.62
N LEU A 108 13.68 5.31 -5.22
CA LEU A 108 14.14 5.39 -3.82
C LEU A 108 13.03 5.88 -2.88
N PHE A 109 12.21 6.83 -3.32
CA PHE A 109 11.04 7.25 -2.56
C PHE A 109 9.98 6.16 -2.47
N PHE A 110 9.68 5.44 -3.56
CA PHE A 110 8.77 4.29 -3.52
C PHE A 110 9.26 3.19 -2.56
N ASN A 111 10.56 2.88 -2.58
CA ASN A 111 11.17 1.91 -1.68
C ASN A 111 11.00 2.33 -0.21
N THR A 112 11.28 3.60 0.09
CA THR A 112 11.06 4.19 1.41
C THR A 112 9.58 4.10 1.81
N GLY A 113 8.65 4.45 0.91
CA GLY A 113 7.21 4.36 1.14
C GLY A 113 6.75 2.93 1.42
N GLY A 114 7.25 1.96 0.67
CA GLY A 114 6.98 0.53 0.82
C GLY A 114 7.45 0.01 2.17
N TYR A 115 8.71 0.26 2.55
CA TYR A 115 9.25 -0.19 3.82
C TYR A 115 8.55 0.47 5.02
N VAL A 116 8.31 1.79 4.95
CA VAL A 116 7.61 2.51 6.03
C VAL A 116 6.15 2.05 6.14
N SER A 117 5.51 1.64 5.04
CA SER A 117 4.18 1.02 5.07
C SER A 117 4.21 -0.35 5.75
N LEU A 118 5.25 -1.15 5.54
CA LEU A 118 5.46 -2.39 6.30
C LEU A 118 5.68 -2.09 7.79
N LEU A 119 6.51 -1.10 8.14
CA LEU A 119 6.71 -0.68 9.54
C LEU A 119 5.41 -0.23 10.22
N GLN A 120 4.48 0.41 9.49
CA GLN A 120 3.15 0.75 10.01
C GLN A 120 2.37 -0.48 10.43
N VAL A 121 2.42 -1.56 9.63
CA VAL A 121 1.70 -2.80 9.91
C VAL A 121 2.35 -3.59 11.04
N VAL A 122 3.68 -3.66 11.05
CA VAL A 122 4.48 -4.33 12.09
C VAL A 122 4.24 -3.69 13.47
N ASN A 123 4.18 -2.36 13.53
CA ASN A 123 4.03 -1.58 14.76
C ASN A 123 2.58 -1.11 15.03
N ALA A 124 1.60 -1.63 14.29
CA ALA A 124 0.20 -1.31 14.50
C ALA A 124 -0.25 -1.76 15.91
N PRO A 125 -1.10 -0.97 16.60
CA PRO A 125 -1.63 -1.37 17.88
C PRO A 125 -2.55 -2.59 17.72
N ARG A 126 -2.45 -3.56 18.64
CA ARG A 126 -3.11 -4.88 18.52
C ARG A 126 -4.27 -5.00 19.49
N HIS A 127 -5.28 -5.79 19.14
CA HIS A 127 -6.30 -6.20 20.09
C HIS A 127 -5.74 -7.32 20.98
N VAL A 128 -6.30 -7.46 22.19
CA VAL A 128 -6.06 -8.61 23.06
C VAL A 128 -7.31 -9.50 23.01
N PRO A 129 -7.20 -10.78 22.62
CA PRO A 129 -8.34 -11.69 22.65
C PRO A 129 -9.00 -11.72 24.03
N GLY A 130 -10.31 -11.49 24.08
CA GLY A 130 -11.07 -11.44 25.35
C GLY A 130 -10.75 -10.23 26.24
N GLY A 131 -9.99 -9.25 25.77
CA GLY A 131 -9.65 -8.05 26.54
C GLY A 131 -10.80 -7.04 26.64
N GLU A 132 -10.60 -6.02 27.47
CA GLU A 132 -11.55 -4.93 27.81
C GLU A 132 -11.81 -3.93 26.67
N GLY A 133 -11.84 -4.37 25.41
CA GLY A 133 -12.13 -3.49 24.27
C GLY A 133 -11.06 -2.42 24.00
N ARG A 134 -9.80 -2.71 24.37
CA ARG A 134 -8.65 -1.81 24.22
C ARG A 134 -7.63 -2.32 23.22
N LEU A 135 -6.95 -1.37 22.57
CA LEU A 135 -5.80 -1.65 21.73
C LEU A 135 -4.50 -1.47 22.52
N VAL A 136 -3.61 -2.47 22.44
CA VAL A 136 -2.33 -2.50 23.15
C VAL A 136 -1.21 -2.13 22.20
N THR A 137 -0.31 -1.28 22.67
CA THR A 137 0.87 -0.84 21.91
C THR A 137 2.07 -1.66 22.34
N GLY A 138 2.68 -2.39 21.41
CA GLY A 138 3.92 -3.13 21.67
C GLY A 138 5.16 -2.24 21.64
N GLY A 139 6.30 -2.83 22.02
CA GLY A 139 7.63 -2.27 21.76
C GLY A 139 7.88 -2.06 20.26
N TRP A 140 8.78 -1.13 19.93
CA TRP A 140 9.13 -0.84 18.54
C TRP A 140 9.82 -2.05 17.89
N ARG A 141 9.46 -2.34 16.64
CA ARG A 141 10.04 -3.43 15.84
C ARG A 141 10.35 -2.93 14.43
N TRP A 142 11.55 -3.23 13.95
CA TRP A 142 11.95 -2.93 12.57
C TRP A 142 11.51 -4.02 11.57
N TRP A 143 11.08 -5.17 12.08
CA TRP A 143 10.67 -6.32 11.29
C TRP A 143 9.73 -7.23 12.08
N SER A 144 8.86 -7.95 11.36
CA SER A 144 8.16 -9.14 11.84
C SER A 144 7.80 -10.03 10.63
N TYR A 145 7.56 -11.32 10.88
CA TYR A 145 7.06 -12.25 9.86
C TYR A 145 5.67 -12.74 10.26
N GLU A 146 4.64 -12.21 9.59
CA GLU A 146 3.23 -12.48 9.94
C GLU A 146 2.36 -12.71 8.69
N PRO A 147 2.69 -13.71 7.86
CA PRO A 147 2.02 -13.94 6.57
C PRO A 147 0.52 -14.28 6.70
N GLY A 148 0.08 -14.74 7.89
CA GLY A 148 -1.32 -14.98 8.18
C GLY A 148 -2.18 -13.71 8.35
N ARG A 149 -1.57 -12.52 8.28
CA ARG A 149 -2.29 -11.25 8.31
C ARG A 149 -2.31 -10.62 6.92
N VAL A 150 -3.50 -10.33 6.39
CA VAL A 150 -3.66 -9.75 5.05
C VAL A 150 -2.99 -8.38 4.92
N ASP A 151 -3.00 -7.57 5.98
CA ASP A 151 -2.37 -6.24 5.98
C ASP A 151 -0.84 -6.35 5.90
N TRP A 152 -0.25 -7.35 6.57
CA TRP A 152 1.18 -7.63 6.50
C TRP A 152 1.57 -8.17 5.14
N LEU A 153 0.82 -9.13 4.60
CA LEU A 153 1.10 -9.71 3.29
C LEU A 153 0.99 -8.65 2.18
N SER A 154 -0.06 -7.82 2.21
CA SER A 154 -0.23 -6.70 1.28
C SER A 154 0.95 -5.73 1.33
N ALA A 155 1.37 -5.31 2.53
CA ALA A 155 2.49 -4.38 2.69
C ALA A 155 3.86 -5.00 2.34
N PHE A 156 4.05 -6.29 2.62
CA PHE A 156 5.26 -7.03 2.26
C PHE A 156 5.37 -7.17 0.74
N VAL A 157 4.30 -7.58 0.06
CA VAL A 157 4.25 -7.70 -1.40
C VAL A 157 4.46 -6.33 -2.07
N LEU A 158 3.89 -5.26 -1.51
CA LEU A 158 4.15 -3.88 -1.96
C LEU A 158 5.65 -3.57 -1.89
N PHE A 159 6.26 -3.78 -0.73
CA PHE A 159 7.68 -3.49 -0.52
C PHE A 159 8.58 -4.35 -1.43
N ALA A 160 8.29 -5.64 -1.57
CA ALA A 160 8.98 -6.52 -2.51
C ALA A 160 8.88 -6.00 -3.95
N GLY A 161 7.71 -5.55 -4.39
CA GLY A 161 7.52 -4.90 -5.69
C GLY A 161 8.42 -3.67 -5.87
N THR A 162 8.51 -2.81 -4.85
CA THR A 162 9.38 -1.62 -4.91
C THR A 162 10.88 -1.95 -4.95
N LEU A 163 11.29 -3.09 -4.38
CA LEU A 163 12.68 -3.55 -4.44
C LEU A 163 13.02 -4.09 -5.83
N VAL A 164 12.15 -4.91 -6.41
CA VAL A 164 12.34 -5.43 -7.78
C VAL A 164 12.39 -4.27 -8.77
N PHE A 165 11.48 -3.31 -8.63
CA PHE A 165 11.46 -2.10 -9.44
C PHE A 165 12.73 -1.23 -9.26
N ALA A 166 13.31 -1.20 -8.05
CA ALA A 166 14.58 -0.49 -7.85
C ALA A 166 15.77 -1.15 -8.55
N VAL A 167 15.77 -2.49 -8.70
CA VAL A 167 16.79 -3.21 -9.46
C VAL A 167 16.69 -2.87 -10.95
N ASP A 168 15.47 -2.88 -11.50
CA ASP A 168 15.19 -2.42 -12.87
C ASP A 168 15.76 -1.01 -13.14
N LEU A 169 15.43 -0.07 -12.25
CA LEU A 169 15.91 1.31 -12.37
C LEU A 169 17.43 1.43 -12.31
N LEU A 170 18.10 0.59 -11.53
CA LEU A 170 19.57 0.57 -11.48
C LEU A 170 20.15 0.02 -12.79
N ASP A 171 19.55 -1.03 -13.34
CA ASP A 171 19.97 -1.65 -14.59
C ASP A 171 19.70 -0.73 -15.81
N SER A 172 18.73 0.18 -15.71
CA SER A 172 18.42 1.17 -16.75
C SER A 172 19.56 2.17 -17.05
N PHE A 173 20.55 2.29 -16.15
CA PHE A 173 21.76 3.08 -16.40
C PHE A 173 22.82 2.35 -17.23
N LEU A 174 22.65 1.05 -17.48
CA LEU A 174 23.58 0.26 -18.28
C LEU A 174 23.44 0.63 -19.76
N GLN A 175 24.49 1.24 -20.33
CA GLN A 175 24.54 1.53 -21.77
C GLN A 175 24.97 0.31 -22.59
N GLY A 176 24.54 0.25 -23.86
CA GLY A 176 25.00 -0.77 -24.82
C GLY A 176 24.35 -2.15 -24.69
N LEU A 177 23.22 -2.26 -24.01
CA LEU A 177 22.48 -3.53 -23.87
C LEU A 177 21.88 -3.98 -25.21
N SER A 178 22.03 -5.26 -25.52
CA SER A 178 21.27 -5.91 -26.60
C SER A 178 19.77 -5.95 -26.25
N VAL A 179 18.91 -6.10 -27.26
CA VAL A 179 17.45 -6.24 -27.07
C VAL A 179 17.10 -7.37 -26.09
N GLN A 180 17.86 -8.48 -26.12
CA GLN A 180 17.66 -9.58 -25.19
C GLN A 180 18.01 -9.19 -23.74
N GLN A 181 19.05 -8.37 -23.54
CA GLN A 181 19.42 -7.86 -22.23
C GLN A 181 18.40 -6.81 -21.73
N ILE A 182 17.92 -5.91 -22.58
CA ILE A 182 16.84 -4.96 -22.24
C ILE A 182 15.61 -5.73 -21.74
N ASN A 183 15.16 -6.73 -22.51
CA ASN A 183 13.99 -7.51 -22.13
C ASN A 183 14.19 -8.33 -20.84
N ARG A 184 15.44 -8.68 -20.49
CA ARG A 184 15.75 -9.50 -19.31
C ARG A 184 16.01 -8.68 -18.05
N LEU A 185 16.77 -7.60 -18.17
CA LEU A 185 17.26 -6.80 -17.04
C LEU A 185 16.34 -5.64 -16.70
N ILE A 186 15.60 -5.13 -17.69
CA ILE A 186 14.73 -3.96 -17.51
C ILE A 186 13.26 -4.42 -17.50
N TRP A 187 12.79 -4.93 -18.65
CA TRP A 187 11.38 -5.26 -18.84
C TRP A 187 10.85 -6.36 -17.91
N ALA A 188 11.59 -7.45 -17.71
CA ALA A 188 11.10 -8.57 -16.89
C ALA A 188 10.96 -8.18 -15.40
N PRO A 189 11.95 -7.53 -14.76
CA PRO A 189 11.79 -6.94 -13.43
C PRO A 189 10.64 -5.93 -13.34
N ASP A 190 10.45 -5.06 -14.33
CA ASP A 190 9.33 -4.11 -14.38
C ASP A 190 7.96 -4.83 -14.33
N VAL A 191 7.76 -5.83 -15.20
CA VAL A 191 6.53 -6.65 -15.20
C VAL A 191 6.33 -7.38 -13.88
N ILE A 192 7.38 -7.94 -13.29
CA ILE A 192 7.29 -8.61 -11.97
C ILE A 192 6.88 -7.60 -10.89
N GLY A 193 7.49 -6.42 -10.87
CA GLY A 193 7.13 -5.33 -9.96
C GLY A 193 5.65 -4.93 -10.09
N CYS A 194 5.19 -4.73 -11.32
CA CYS A 194 3.79 -4.43 -11.64
C CYS A 194 2.82 -5.51 -11.14
N VAL A 195 3.14 -6.80 -11.36
CA VAL A 195 2.34 -7.92 -10.84
C VAL A 195 2.28 -7.91 -9.31
N LEU A 196 3.40 -7.66 -8.63
CA LEU A 196 3.43 -7.55 -7.17
C LEU A 196 2.57 -6.38 -6.68
N PHE A 197 2.61 -5.22 -7.34
CA PHE A 197 1.74 -4.09 -6.99
C PHE A 197 0.25 -4.40 -7.20
N LEU A 198 -0.10 -5.12 -8.26
CA LEU A 198 -1.46 -5.58 -8.50
C LEU A 198 -1.94 -6.54 -7.41
N ILE A 199 -1.11 -7.51 -7.00
CA ILE A 199 -1.42 -8.44 -5.91
C ILE A 199 -1.59 -7.69 -4.60
N SER A 200 -0.70 -6.75 -4.28
CA SER A 200 -0.77 -5.94 -3.07
C SER A 200 -2.07 -5.13 -2.99
N GLY A 201 -2.45 -4.46 -4.09
CA GLY A 201 -3.71 -3.72 -4.20
C GLY A 201 -4.93 -4.61 -4.03
N HIS A 202 -4.92 -5.81 -4.63
CA HIS A 202 -5.99 -6.79 -4.48
C HIS A 202 -6.17 -7.22 -3.02
N LEU A 203 -5.06 -7.52 -2.33
CA LEU A 203 -5.09 -7.82 -0.89
C LEU A 203 -5.62 -6.64 -0.05
N GLY A 204 -5.36 -5.40 -0.47
CA GLY A 204 -5.95 -4.20 0.12
C GLY A 204 -7.48 -4.15 -0.01
N PHE A 205 -8.03 -4.56 -1.15
CA PHE A 205 -9.49 -4.71 -1.31
C PHE A 205 -10.05 -5.83 -0.44
N VAL A 206 -9.34 -6.97 -0.36
CA VAL A 206 -9.71 -8.08 0.52
C VAL A 206 -9.81 -7.64 1.99
N GLU A 207 -8.85 -6.83 2.45
CA GLU A 207 -8.86 -6.24 3.80
C GLU A 207 -10.07 -5.34 4.03
N ILE A 208 -10.37 -4.43 3.10
CA ILE A 208 -11.46 -3.43 3.25
C ILE A 208 -12.84 -4.07 3.13
N CYS A 209 -12.98 -5.03 2.23
CA CYS A 209 -14.27 -5.62 1.90
C CYS A 209 -14.53 -6.96 2.60
N HIS A 210 -13.63 -7.39 3.49
CA HIS A 210 -13.72 -8.67 4.20
C HIS A 210 -13.94 -9.86 3.26
N GLY A 211 -13.25 -9.85 2.11
CA GLY A 211 -13.32 -10.92 1.09
C GLY A 211 -14.49 -10.86 0.11
N ARG A 212 -15.35 -9.84 0.19
CA ARG A 212 -16.49 -9.67 -0.74
C ARG A 212 -16.18 -8.58 -1.76
N LEU A 213 -16.91 -8.55 -2.86
CA LEU A 213 -16.89 -7.38 -3.74
C LEU A 213 -17.63 -6.23 -3.04
N CYS A 214 -16.97 -5.09 -2.83
CA CYS A 214 -17.61 -3.94 -2.20
C CYS A 214 -17.15 -2.61 -2.79
N VAL A 215 -18.09 -1.67 -2.93
CA VAL A 215 -17.83 -0.29 -3.33
C VAL A 215 -18.19 0.63 -2.16
N ARG A 216 -17.19 1.17 -1.47
CA ARG A 216 -17.40 2.04 -0.30
C ARG A 216 -17.11 3.50 -0.66
N ARG A 217 -18.04 4.16 -1.37
CA ARG A 217 -17.87 5.54 -1.89
C ARG A 217 -17.49 6.59 -0.83
N ARG A 218 -17.94 6.41 0.42
CA ARG A 218 -17.65 7.30 1.57
C ARG A 218 -16.35 6.94 2.31
N SER A 219 -15.69 5.85 1.94
CA SER A 219 -14.45 5.39 2.60
C SER A 219 -13.25 5.96 1.87
N LEU A 220 -12.55 6.91 2.51
CA LEU A 220 -11.23 7.37 2.06
C LEU A 220 -10.28 6.19 1.82
N GLY A 221 -10.34 5.20 2.71
CA GLY A 221 -9.55 3.99 2.62
C GLY A 221 -9.75 3.17 1.35
N TRP A 222 -11.00 3.10 0.88
CA TRP A 222 -11.33 2.40 -0.36
C TRP A 222 -10.79 3.16 -1.57
N TRP A 223 -10.91 4.50 -1.57
CA TRP A 223 -10.36 5.35 -2.63
C TRP A 223 -8.84 5.25 -2.72
N ILE A 224 -8.12 5.21 -1.59
CA ILE A 224 -6.66 5.03 -1.58
C ILE A 224 -6.29 3.71 -2.29
N VAL A 225 -6.97 2.61 -1.97
CA VAL A 225 -6.68 1.31 -2.60
C VAL A 225 -7.09 1.31 -4.07
N ALA A 226 -8.24 1.89 -4.42
CA ALA A 226 -8.74 1.94 -5.79
C ALA A 226 -7.86 2.77 -6.73
N VAL A 227 -7.42 3.95 -6.28
CA VAL A 227 -6.53 4.81 -7.08
C VAL A 227 -5.17 4.15 -7.28
N ASN A 228 -4.59 3.55 -6.22
CA ASN A 228 -3.34 2.81 -6.36
C ASN A 228 -3.50 1.57 -7.28
N GLN A 229 -4.61 0.84 -7.16
CA GLN A 229 -4.88 -0.31 -8.04
C GLN A 229 -4.98 0.11 -9.51
N LEU A 230 -5.66 1.22 -9.79
CA LEU A 230 -5.72 1.79 -11.15
C LEU A 230 -4.32 2.17 -11.65
N GLY A 231 -3.51 2.81 -10.80
CA GLY A 231 -2.12 3.13 -11.09
C GLY A 231 -1.31 1.88 -11.47
N SER A 232 -1.43 0.80 -10.70
CA SER A 232 -0.75 -0.47 -10.97
C SER A 232 -1.21 -1.13 -12.28
N VAL A 233 -2.49 -0.99 -12.66
CA VAL A 233 -3.00 -1.51 -13.95
C VAL A 233 -2.42 -0.71 -15.13
N LEU A 234 -2.36 0.62 -15.00
CA LEU A 234 -1.80 1.48 -16.04
C LEU A 234 -0.29 1.28 -16.19
N PHE A 235 0.44 1.10 -15.09
CA PHE A 235 1.85 0.71 -15.11
C PHE A 235 2.06 -0.67 -15.74
N MET A 236 1.21 -1.66 -15.43
CA MET A 236 1.28 -2.97 -16.07
C MET A 236 1.02 -2.88 -17.58
N LEU A 237 0.05 -2.06 -18.01
CA LEU A 237 -0.19 -1.81 -19.43
C LEU A 237 1.04 -1.18 -20.09
N SER A 238 1.64 -0.17 -19.43
CA SER A 238 2.87 0.45 -19.89
C SER A 238 4.00 -0.56 -20.08
N ALA A 239 4.28 -1.37 -19.05
CA ALA A 239 5.31 -2.41 -19.06
C ALA A 239 5.10 -3.40 -20.22
N VAL A 240 3.86 -3.85 -20.46
CA VAL A 240 3.54 -4.74 -21.58
C VAL A 240 3.81 -4.08 -22.93
N THR A 241 3.45 -2.80 -23.09
CA THR A 241 3.70 -2.05 -24.33
C THR A 241 5.14 -1.58 -24.51
N ALA A 242 5.94 -1.59 -23.44
CA ALA A 242 7.37 -1.31 -23.46
C ALA A 242 8.22 -2.51 -23.89
N PHE A 243 7.61 -3.69 -24.11
CA PHE A 243 8.33 -4.86 -24.62
C PHE A 243 9.03 -4.54 -25.94
N THR A 244 10.34 -4.81 -26.02
CA THR A 244 11.12 -4.54 -27.24
C THR A 244 11.08 -5.76 -28.15
N ARG A 245 10.51 -5.60 -29.35
CA ARG A 245 10.36 -6.71 -30.32
C ARG A 245 11.75 -7.14 -30.85
N PRO A 246 12.16 -8.40 -30.65
CA PRO A 246 13.48 -8.87 -31.12
C PRO A 246 13.69 -8.73 -32.63
N SER A 247 12.62 -8.81 -33.42
CA SER A 247 12.68 -8.72 -34.88
C SER A 247 12.92 -7.30 -35.42
N THR A 248 12.57 -6.25 -34.66
CA THR A 248 12.61 -4.86 -35.13
C THR A 248 13.46 -3.95 -34.27
N GLY A 249 13.78 -4.36 -33.03
CA GLY A 249 14.46 -3.51 -32.04
C GLY A 249 13.61 -2.35 -31.52
N SER A 250 12.33 -2.25 -31.93
CA SER A 250 11.40 -1.20 -31.49
C SER A 250 10.47 -1.69 -30.38
N LEU A 251 10.01 -0.77 -29.53
CA LEU A 251 8.97 -1.03 -28.53
C LEU A 251 7.66 -1.42 -29.21
N VAL A 252 6.81 -2.19 -28.52
CA VAL A 252 5.46 -2.54 -29.02
C VAL A 252 4.68 -1.28 -29.33
N ASN A 253 4.61 -0.34 -28.38
CA ASN A 253 4.07 1.00 -28.57
C ASN A 253 4.66 1.96 -27.51
N ALA A 254 5.51 2.89 -27.94
CA ALA A 254 6.17 3.84 -27.04
C ALA A 254 5.17 4.85 -26.43
N ASP A 255 4.23 5.38 -27.23
CA ASP A 255 3.25 6.36 -26.75
C ASP A 255 2.36 5.78 -25.64
N ILE A 256 1.89 4.53 -25.79
CA ILE A 256 1.08 3.89 -24.75
C ILE A 256 1.90 3.61 -23.49
N ALA A 257 3.18 3.25 -23.64
CA ALA A 257 4.08 3.06 -22.51
C ALA A 257 4.26 4.37 -21.73
N ASP A 258 4.60 5.47 -22.41
CA ASP A 258 4.86 6.75 -21.77
C ASP A 258 3.59 7.33 -21.10
N TRP A 259 2.44 7.31 -21.77
CA TRP A 259 1.17 7.73 -21.18
C TRP A 259 0.73 6.83 -20.02
N GLY A 260 0.92 5.51 -20.14
CA GLY A 260 0.59 4.55 -19.09
C GLY A 260 1.42 4.82 -17.82
N THR A 261 2.72 5.04 -17.98
CA THR A 261 3.64 5.41 -16.89
C THR A 261 3.24 6.75 -16.28
N LEU A 262 2.98 7.78 -17.11
CA LEU A 262 2.60 9.11 -16.65
C LEU A 262 1.32 9.09 -15.81
N VAL A 263 0.23 8.54 -16.36
CA VAL A 263 -1.06 8.52 -15.67
C VAL A 263 -1.00 7.59 -14.45
N GLY A 264 -0.32 6.45 -14.56
CA GLY A 264 -0.09 5.55 -13.44
C GLY A 264 0.67 6.22 -12.29
N ALA A 265 1.68 7.02 -12.60
CA ALA A 265 2.49 7.72 -11.61
C ALA A 265 1.69 8.82 -10.89
N LEU A 266 0.85 9.54 -11.63
CA LEU A 266 -0.10 10.48 -11.06
C LEU A 266 -1.12 9.79 -10.14
N CYS A 267 -1.58 8.58 -10.47
CA CYS A 267 -2.42 7.79 -9.57
C CYS A 267 -1.70 7.47 -8.26
N PHE A 268 -0.46 6.99 -8.28
CA PHE A 268 0.30 6.72 -7.05
C PHE A 268 0.54 7.97 -6.22
N SER A 269 0.84 9.10 -6.86
CA SER A 269 0.98 10.39 -6.17
C SER A 269 -0.33 10.82 -5.50
N LEU A 270 -1.46 10.71 -6.21
CA LEU A 270 -2.78 10.97 -5.66
C LEU A 270 -3.13 10.00 -4.51
N GLY A 271 -2.80 8.71 -4.65
CA GLY A 271 -2.97 7.71 -3.60
C GLY A 271 -2.22 8.08 -2.31
N GLY A 272 -0.96 8.55 -2.45
CA GLY A 272 -0.18 9.10 -1.35
C GLY A 272 -0.82 10.34 -0.72
N LEU A 273 -1.29 11.28 -1.55
CA LEU A 273 -1.98 12.48 -1.06
C LEU A 273 -3.24 12.14 -0.27
N LEU A 274 -4.08 11.21 -0.77
CA LEU A 274 -5.24 10.72 -0.05
C LEU A 274 -4.86 10.03 1.26
N GLN A 275 -3.77 9.27 1.27
CA GLN A 275 -3.27 8.59 2.46
C GLN A 275 -2.85 9.57 3.57
N LEU A 276 -2.37 10.79 3.27
CA LEU A 276 -2.09 11.80 4.30
C LEU A 276 -3.30 12.15 5.17
N TYR A 277 -4.50 12.09 4.60
CA TYR A 277 -5.75 12.39 5.30
C TYR A 277 -6.30 11.19 6.08
N GLU A 278 -5.78 9.97 5.83
CA GLU A 278 -6.14 8.78 6.59
C GLU A 278 -5.30 8.67 7.87
N ARG A 279 -5.67 9.48 8.87
CA ARG A 279 -4.94 9.60 10.12
C ARG A 279 -5.85 9.47 11.35
N PRO A 280 -5.30 9.11 12.53
CA PRO A 280 -6.05 9.14 13.77
C PRO A 280 -6.64 10.52 14.05
N SER A 281 -7.96 10.59 14.26
CA SER A 281 -8.66 11.79 14.72
C SER A 281 -8.13 12.23 16.09
N ARG A 282 -8.08 13.54 16.36
CA ARG A 282 -7.91 14.01 17.73
C ARG A 282 -9.23 13.72 18.44
N SER A 283 -9.18 12.98 19.54
CA SER A 283 -10.28 12.97 20.51
C SER A 283 -10.51 14.43 20.95
N PRO A 284 -11.75 14.94 21.00
CA PRO A 284 -12.01 16.11 21.81
C PRO A 284 -11.59 15.75 23.24
N GLY A 285 -10.67 16.54 23.81
CA GLY A 285 -10.33 16.45 25.23
C GLY A 285 -11.49 16.88 26.10
#